data_AF-A0A921JP25-F1
#
_entry.id   AF-A0A921JP25-F1
#
_cell.length_a   1.000
_cell.length_b   1.000
_cell.length_c   1.000
_cell.angle_alpha   90.00
_cell.angle_beta   90.00
_cell.angle_gamma   90.00
#
_symmetry.space_group_name_H-M   'P 1'
#
loop_
_entity.id
_entity.type
_entity.pdbx_description
1 polymer ?
#
loop_
_entity_poly.entity_id
_entity_poly.type
_entity_poly.pdbx_seq_one_letter_code
_entity_poly.pdbx_strand_id
1 'polypeptide(L)' 'RILTHGGPLDRPITNCFENLKELNKQAKGKIEILPGGGITDENVNSVIETIGVTQAHGTKILGKI' A
#
# COMPACT_ATOMS: atom_id res chain seq x y z
N ARG A 1 -2.19 1.69 12.73
CA ARG A 1 -1.86 1.72 11.29
C ARG A 1 -2.03 3.12 10.72
N ILE A 2 -1.31 3.45 9.64
CA ILE A 2 -1.40 4.70 8.89
C ILE A 2 -1.84 4.38 7.46
N LEU A 3 -2.99 4.92 7.03
CA LEU A 3 -3.40 4.89 5.63
C LEU A 3 -2.64 5.94 4.83
N THR A 4 -1.91 5.52 3.80
CA THR A 4 -1.11 6.43 2.98
C THR A 4 -0.98 5.96 1.54
N HIS A 5 -0.89 6.91 0.61
CA HIS A 5 -0.56 6.64 -0.78
C HIS A 5 0.95 6.59 -1.04
N GLY A 6 1.77 7.08 -0.11
CA GLY A 6 3.24 7.17 -0.28
C GLY A 6 3.71 8.33 -1.16
N GLY A 7 2.79 9.20 -1.60
CA GLY A 7 3.07 10.38 -2.41
C GLY A 7 1.78 11.12 -2.82
N PRO A 8 1.87 12.07 -3.75
CA PRO A 8 0.71 12.73 -4.37
C PRO A 8 -0.30 11.73 -4.97
N LEU A 9 -1.59 12.04 -4.87
CA LEU A 9 -2.71 11.19 -5.36
C LEU A 9 -2.97 11.32 -6.88
N ASP A 10 -2.27 12.22 -7.57
CA ASP A 10 -2.41 12.47 -9.00
C ASP A 10 -1.63 11.49 -9.88
N ARG A 11 -0.94 10.51 -9.26
CA ARG A 11 -0.18 9.47 -9.93
C ARG A 11 -0.55 8.07 -9.41
N PRO A 12 -0.27 7.00 -10.18
CA PRO A 12 -0.54 5.65 -9.73
C PRO A 12 0.28 5.29 -8.48
N ILE A 13 -0.30 4.45 -7.60
CA ILE A 13 0.37 3.99 -6.37
C ILE A 13 1.68 3.24 -6.65
N THR A 14 1.79 2.60 -7.82
CA THR A 14 3.00 1.92 -8.29
C THR A 14 4.20 2.86 -8.33
N ASN A 15 3.99 4.15 -8.61
CA ASN A 15 5.04 5.16 -8.64
C ASN A 15 5.51 5.56 -7.23
N CYS A 16 4.80 5.12 -6.18
CA CYS A 16 5.08 5.43 -4.78
C CYS A 16 5.67 4.22 -4.02
N PHE A 17 5.94 3.09 -4.68
CA PHE A 17 6.39 1.87 -4.02
C PHE A 17 7.68 2.03 -3.22
N GLU A 18 8.68 2.74 -3.77
CA GLU A 18 9.95 2.95 -3.05
C GLU A 18 9.74 3.78 -1.77
N ASN A 19 8.87 4.79 -1.81
CA ASN A 19 8.52 5.57 -0.62
C ASN A 19 7.78 4.70 0.41
N LEU A 20 6.84 3.85 -0.04
CA LEU A 20 6.08 2.97 0.84
C LEU A 20 6.98 1.92 1.51
N LYS A 21 7.95 1.36 0.77
CA LYS A 21 8.97 0.45 1.31
C LYS A 21 9.81 1.14 2.38
N GLU A 22 10.27 2.34 2.11
CA GLU A 22 11.07 3.11 3.08
C GLU A 22 10.25 3.44 4.33
N LEU A 23 8.98 3.84 4.19
CA LEU A 23 8.08 4.04 5.33
C LEU A 23 7.89 2.76 6.14
N ASN A 24 7.67 1.62 5.48
CA ASN A 24 7.52 0.32 6.15
C ASN A 24 8.79 -0.06 6.92
N LYS A 25 9.96 0.15 6.32
CA LYS A 25 11.27 -0.07 6.93
C LYS A 25 11.49 0.84 8.14
N GLN A 26 11.16 2.13 8.03
CA GLN A 26 11.29 3.10 9.14
C GLN A 26 10.34 2.79 10.29
N ALA A 27 9.15 2.27 9.97
CA ALA A 27 8.16 1.91 10.98
C ALA A 27 8.65 0.80 11.92
N LYS A 28 9.55 -0.09 11.46
CA LYS A 28 10.18 -1.15 12.27
C LYS A 28 9.16 -1.97 13.08
N GLY A 29 7.98 -2.23 12.50
CA GLY A 29 6.88 -2.95 13.15
C GLY A 29 6.20 -2.21 14.31
N LYS A 30 6.61 -0.97 14.65
CA LYS A 30 5.99 -0.16 15.72
C LYS A 30 4.65 0.43 15.30
N ILE A 31 4.48 0.68 14.01
CA ILE A 31 3.23 1.14 13.41
C ILE A 31 3.05 0.50 12.04
N GLU A 32 1.88 -0.02 11.74
CA GLU A 32 1.61 -0.62 10.43
C GLU A 32 1.40 0.46 9.36
N ILE A 33 2.06 0.28 8.21
CA ILE A 33 1.77 1.05 7.00
C ILE A 33 0.66 0.34 6.23
N LEU A 34 -0.41 1.07 5.90
CA LEU A 34 -1.54 0.60 5.11
C LEU A 34 -1.56 1.37 3.79
N PRO A 35 -0.97 0.81 2.70
CA PRO A 35 -1.04 1.43 1.38
C PRO A 35 -2.48 1.61 0.91
N GLY A 36 -2.78 2.72 0.24
CA GLY A 36 -4.10 2.96 -0.35
C GLY A 36 -4.12 3.99 -1.48
N GLY A 37 -5.27 4.07 -2.16
CA GLY A 37 -5.48 4.94 -3.33
C GLY A 37 -5.09 4.23 -4.63
N GLY A 38 -6.08 3.81 -5.42
CA GLY A 38 -5.86 3.07 -6.68
C GLY A 38 -5.60 1.57 -6.52
N ILE A 39 -5.81 1.00 -5.33
CA ILE A 39 -5.70 -0.45 -5.10
C ILE A 39 -7.05 -1.13 -5.39
N THR A 40 -7.00 -2.26 -6.07
CA THR A 40 -8.14 -3.06 -6.56
C THR A 40 -7.86 -4.54 -6.34
N ASP A 41 -8.86 -5.41 -6.54
CA ASP A 41 -8.69 -6.86 -6.52
C ASP A 41 -7.56 -7.35 -7.45
N GLU A 42 -7.32 -6.67 -8.58
CA GLU A 42 -6.32 -7.08 -9.57
C GLU A 42 -4.87 -6.85 -9.15
N ASN A 43 -4.61 -5.89 -8.24
CA ASN A 43 -3.25 -5.49 -7.88
C ASN A 43 -2.92 -5.61 -6.39
N VAL A 44 -3.90 -5.94 -5.54
CA VAL A 44 -3.73 -5.96 -4.08
C VAL A 44 -2.58 -6.87 -3.63
N ASN A 45 -2.47 -8.08 -4.19
CA ASN A 45 -1.41 -9.03 -3.83
C ASN A 45 -0.02 -8.49 -4.21
N SER A 46 0.12 -7.96 -5.43
CA SER A 46 1.38 -7.37 -5.89
C SER A 46 1.81 -6.18 -5.04
N VAL A 47 0.86 -5.32 -4.62
CA VAL A 47 1.15 -4.18 -3.73
C VAL A 47 1.68 -4.66 -2.37
N ILE A 48 0.99 -5.63 -1.75
CA ILE A 48 1.34 -6.18 -0.44
C ILE A 48 2.73 -6.83 -0.48
N GLU A 49 2.98 -7.70 -1.46
CA GLU A 49 4.26 -8.40 -1.65
C GLU A 49 5.40 -7.42 -1.93
N THR A 50 5.19 -6.45 -2.82
CA THR A 50 6.24 -5.51 -3.23
C THR A 50 6.69 -4.61 -2.08
N ILE A 51 5.75 -4.15 -1.24
CA ILE A 51 6.05 -3.21 -0.14
C ILE A 51 6.48 -3.97 1.12
N GLY A 52 6.14 -5.27 1.22
CA GLY A 52 6.40 -6.09 2.41
C GLY A 52 5.47 -5.74 3.57
N VAL A 53 4.21 -5.43 3.28
CA VAL A 53 3.15 -5.20 4.27
C VAL A 53 2.20 -6.41 4.29
N THR A 54 1.20 -6.40 5.16
CA THR A 54 0.21 -7.48 5.28
C THR A 54 -1.22 -7.05 4.93
N GLN A 55 -1.44 -5.76 4.75
CA GLN A 55 -2.76 -5.18 4.49
C GLN A 55 -2.65 -4.04 3.48
N ALA A 56 -3.73 -3.83 2.73
CA ALA A 56 -3.89 -2.72 1.79
C ALA A 56 -5.34 -2.21 1.85
N HIS A 57 -5.56 -0.95 1.46
CA HIS A 57 -6.87 -0.31 1.43
C HIS A 57 -7.27 0.07 0.00
N GLY A 58 -8.44 -0.39 -0.43
CA GLY A 58 -9.03 -0.02 -1.70
C GLY A 58 -10.54 -0.19 -1.66
N THR A 59 -11.28 0.75 -2.24
CA THR A 59 -12.74 0.68 -2.35
C THR A 59 -13.21 -0.35 -3.37
N LYS A 60 -12.29 -0.81 -4.24
CA LYS A 60 -12.51 -1.83 -5.28
C LYS A 60 -11.86 -3.17 -4.91
N ILE A 61 -11.62 -3.41 -3.62
CA ILE A 61 -11.25 -4.72 -3.09
C ILE A 61 -12.53 -5.36 -2.58
N LEU A 62 -13.19 -6.16 -3.41
CA LEU A 62 -14.57 -6.63 -3.16
C LEU A 62 -14.62 -8.03 -2.52
N GLY A 63 -13.49 -8.52 -2.01
CA GLY A 63 -13.40 -9.81 -1.32
C GLY A 63 -13.24 -11.01 -2.25
N LYS A 64 -12.87 -10.78 -3.52
CA LYS A 64 -12.32 -11.82 -4.40
C LYS A 64 -10.80 -11.83 -4.23
N ILE A 65 -10.33 -12.35 -3.10
CA ILE A 65 -8.89 -12.50 -2.80
C ILE A 65 -8.57 -13.99 -2.82
#